data_AF-M1WJI1-F1
#
_entry.id   AF-M1WJI1-F1
#
_cell.length_a   1.000
_cell.length_b   1.000
_cell.length_c   1.000
_cell.angle_alpha   90.00
_cell.angle_beta   90.00
_cell.angle_gamma   90.00
#
_symmetry.space_group_name_H-M   'P 1'
#
loop_
_entity.id
_entity.type
_entity.pdbx_description
1 polymer ?
#
loop_
_entity_poly.entity_id
_entity_poly.type
_entity_poly.pdbx_seq_one_letter_code
_entity_poly.pdbx_strand_id
1 'polypeptide(L)'
;MITLVALRRLLAGNNPYKYISEYESKRGMNFFTDIRDWLGGYPYQSVSDQELQLFMGNQGFSLVSKKNTEPCRGLLGTACGEWVFRKN
;
A
#
# COMPACT_ATOMS: atom_id res chain seq x y z
N MET A 1 9.39 -8.14 -14.06
CA MET A 1 8.58 -8.11 -12.82
C MET A 1 7.20 -8.75 -13.03
N ILE A 2 6.36 -8.22 -13.93
CA ILE A 2 5.01 -8.79 -14.24
C ILE A 2 5.10 -10.24 -14.75
N THR A 3 5.99 -10.51 -15.70
CA THR A 3 6.19 -11.85 -16.29
C THR A 3 6.65 -12.90 -15.26
N LEU A 4 7.55 -12.52 -14.34
CA LEU A 4 8.01 -13.39 -13.26
C LEU A 4 6.90 -13.67 -12.23
N VAL A 5 6.10 -12.64 -11.88
CA VAL A 5 4.96 -12.80 -10.97
C VAL A 5 3.88 -13.67 -11.61
N ALA A 6 3.57 -13.44 -12.88
CA ALA A 6 2.61 -14.24 -13.63
C ALA A 6 3.07 -15.69 -13.80
N LEU A 7 4.33 -15.92 -14.18
CA LEU A 7 4.91 -17.25 -14.33
C LEU A 7 4.92 -18.01 -13.00
N ARG A 8 5.37 -17.38 -11.91
CA ARG A 8 5.34 -17.99 -10.57
C ARG A 8 3.92 -18.35 -10.13
N ARG A 9 2.93 -17.49 -10.41
CA ARG A 9 1.52 -17.74 -10.07
C ARG A 9 0.95 -18.90 -10.89
N LEU A 10 1.23 -18.93 -12.20
CA LEU A 10 0.83 -20.02 -13.08
C LEU A 10 1.45 -21.35 -12.64
N LEU A 11 2.74 -21.38 -12.31
CA LEU A 11 3.43 -22.56 -11.77
C LEU A 11 2.84 -22.99 -10.40
N ALA A 12 2.32 -22.06 -9.62
CA ALA A 12 1.62 -22.32 -8.35
C ALA A 12 0.12 -22.60 -8.52
N GLY A 13 -0.37 -22.83 -9.75
CA GLY A 13 -1.79 -23.13 -10.04
C GLY A 13 -2.76 -21.95 -9.83
N ASN A 14 -2.24 -20.74 -9.65
CA ASN A 14 -3.04 -19.54 -9.40
C ASN A 14 -3.21 -18.73 -10.69
N ASN A 15 -4.45 -18.28 -10.95
CA ASN A 15 -4.73 -17.44 -12.11
C ASN A 15 -4.11 -16.02 -11.93
N PRO A 16 -3.19 -15.59 -12.81
CA PRO A 16 -2.55 -14.28 -12.70
C PRO A 16 -3.52 -13.11 -12.91
N TYR A 17 -4.57 -13.28 -13.72
CA TYR A 17 -5.60 -12.25 -13.89
C TYR A 17 -6.39 -12.01 -12.61
N LYS A 18 -6.76 -13.09 -11.92
CA LYS A 18 -7.43 -13.02 -10.61
C LYS A 18 -6.56 -12.33 -9.56
N TYR A 19 -5.24 -12.56 -9.62
CA TYR A 19 -4.31 -11.86 -8.74
C TYR A 19 -4.28 -10.36 -8.99
N ILE A 20 -4.24 -9.93 -10.26
CA ILE A 20 -4.24 -8.51 -10.63
C ILE A 20 -5.58 -7.86 -10.24
N SER A 21 -6.72 -8.53 -10.46
CA SER A 21 -8.04 -7.98 -10.12
C SER A 21 -8.27 -7.84 -8.62
N GLU A 22 -7.75 -8.78 -7.81
CA GLU A 22 -7.85 -8.72 -6.35
C GLU A 22 -6.74 -7.88 -5.71
N TYR A 23 -5.74 -7.44 -6.49
CA TYR A 23 -4.56 -6.76 -5.97
C TYR A 23 -4.90 -5.51 -5.19
N GLU A 24 -5.76 -4.67 -5.77
CA GLU A 24 -6.16 -3.39 -5.18
C GLU A 24 -6.87 -3.58 -3.84
N SER A 25 -7.80 -4.55 -3.74
CA SER A 25 -8.48 -4.86 -2.48
C SER A 25 -7.55 -5.37 -1.37
N LYS A 26 -6.45 -6.05 -1.74
CA LYS A 26 -5.50 -6.64 -0.78
C LYS A 26 -4.41 -5.67 -0.38
N ARG A 27 -3.96 -4.82 -1.31
CA ARG A 27 -2.82 -3.91 -1.15
C ARG A 27 -3.23 -2.49 -0.80
N GLY A 28 -4.43 -2.07 -1.21
CA GLY A 28 -4.91 -0.69 -1.15
C GLY A 28 -4.41 0.20 -2.29
N MET A 29 -3.90 -0.38 -3.38
CA MET A 29 -3.33 0.39 -4.50
C MET A 29 -3.45 -0.37 -5.83
N ASN A 30 -3.62 0.37 -6.93
CA ASN A 30 -3.63 -0.20 -8.26
C ASN A 30 -2.29 -0.88 -8.60
N PHE A 31 -2.36 -2.07 -9.21
CA PHE A 31 -1.20 -2.89 -9.54
C PHE A 31 -0.18 -2.20 -10.46
N PHE A 32 -0.62 -1.47 -11.48
CA PHE A 32 0.30 -0.82 -12.42
C PHE A 32 0.94 0.44 -11.84
N THR A 33 0.23 1.15 -10.97
CA THR A 33 0.78 2.26 -10.20
C THR A 33 1.90 1.76 -9.28
N ASP A 34 1.65 0.67 -8.55
CA ASP A 34 2.66 0.04 -7.69
C ASP A 34 3.94 -0.29 -8.48
N ILE A 35 3.81 -0.91 -9.66
CA ILE A 35 4.97 -1.20 -10.52
C ILE A 35 5.73 0.06 -10.90
N ARG A 36 5.02 1.16 -11.23
CA ARG A 36 5.65 2.43 -11.59
C ARG A 36 6.40 3.04 -10.41
N ASP A 37 5.84 2.95 -9.21
CA ASP A 37 6.46 3.45 -7.98
C ASP A 37 7.72 2.64 -7.65
N TRP A 38 7.68 1.32 -7.80
CA TRP A 38 8.84 0.43 -7.66
C TRP A 38 9.95 0.72 -8.69
N LEU A 39 9.59 1.19 -9.88
CA LEU A 39 10.54 1.61 -10.91
C LEU A 39 11.08 3.04 -10.66
N GLY A 40 10.67 3.70 -9.58
CA GLY A 40 11.17 5.02 -9.18
C GLY A 40 10.32 6.20 -9.66
N GLY A 41 9.02 5.99 -9.91
CA GLY A 41 8.12 7.03 -10.43
C GLY A 41 7.80 8.18 -9.47
N TYR A 42 7.83 7.93 -8.15
CA TYR A 42 7.48 8.93 -7.13
C TYR A 42 8.36 8.78 -5.86
N PRO A 43 8.66 9.88 -5.14
CA PRO A 43 9.38 9.82 -3.86
C PRO A 43 8.52 9.09 -2.82
N TYR A 44 8.89 7.83 -2.56
CA TYR A 44 8.21 6.96 -1.60
C TYR A 44 8.98 6.94 -0.27
N GLN A 45 8.26 7.16 0.83
CA GLN A 45 8.78 6.99 2.19
C GLN A 45 7.78 6.18 3.02
N SER A 46 8.26 5.10 3.64
CA SER A 46 7.46 4.34 4.61
C SER A 46 7.29 5.16 5.90
N VAL A 47 6.09 5.15 6.46
CA VAL A 47 5.76 5.78 7.74
C VAL A 47 4.86 4.85 8.55
N SER A 48 5.03 4.79 9.87
CA SER A 48 4.12 4.06 10.74
C SER A 48 2.86 4.88 11.07
N ASP A 49 1.77 4.19 11.43
CA ASP A 49 0.51 4.82 11.86
C ASP A 49 0.74 5.82 13.02
N GLN A 50 1.62 5.46 13.95
CA GLN A 50 1.95 6.28 15.12
C GLN A 50 2.73 7.54 14.74
N GLU A 51 3.77 7.41 13.92
CA GLU A 51 4.57 8.55 13.44
C GLU A 51 3.72 9.54 12.65
N LEU A 52 2.84 9.04 11.77
CA LEU A 52 1.98 9.89 10.96
C LEU A 52 0.96 10.66 11.82
N GLN A 53 0.34 10.00 12.79
CA GLN A 53 -0.61 10.65 13.70
C GLN A 53 0.06 11.72 14.57
N LEU A 54 1.27 11.47 15.07
CA LEU A 54 2.05 12.46 15.81
C LEU A 54 2.42 13.66 14.94
N PHE A 55 2.92 13.41 13.73
CA PHE A 55 3.30 14.46 12.77
C PHE A 55 2.11 15.36 12.40
N MET A 56 0.94 14.77 12.14
CA MET A 56 -0.27 15.51 11.80
C MET A 56 -0.89 16.21 13.01
N GLY A 57 -0.85 15.58 14.18
CA GLY A 57 -1.30 16.16 15.45
C GLY A 57 -0.54 17.43 15.81
N ASN A 58 0.80 17.41 15.65
CA ASN A 58 1.66 18.58 15.87
C ASN A 58 1.36 19.74 14.92
N GLN A 59 0.68 19.49 13.79
CA GLN A 59 0.24 20.49 12.82
C GLN A 59 -1.21 20.95 13.04
N GLY A 60 -1.86 20.53 14.14
CA GLY A 60 -3.23 20.93 14.47
C GLY A 60 -4.31 20.14 13.73
N PHE A 61 -3.98 18.95 13.24
CA PHE A 61 -4.95 18.05 12.64
C PHE A 61 -5.40 16.97 13.62
N SER A 62 -6.66 16.56 13.53
CA SER A 62 -7.22 15.44 14.27
C SER A 62 -7.64 14.32 13.31
N LEU A 63 -7.30 13.07 13.66
CA LEU A 63 -7.63 11.90 12.86
C LEU A 63 -9.15 11.66 12.88
N VAL A 64 -9.76 11.53 11.71
CA VAL A 64 -11.19 11.24 11.53
C VAL A 64 -11.42 9.75 11.25
N SER A 65 -10.59 9.17 10.38
CA SER A 65 -10.73 7.78 9.96
C SER A 65 -9.39 7.25 9.48
N LYS A 66 -9.18 5.94 9.65
CA LYS A 66 -8.05 5.21 9.09
C LYS A 66 -8.49 3.88 8.49
N LYS A 67 -7.83 3.42 7.42
CA LYS A 67 -8.09 2.12 6.77
C LYS A 67 -6.77 1.45 6.43
N ASN A 68 -6.73 0.11 6.48
CA ASN A 68 -5.57 -0.69 6.08
C ASN A 68 -4.23 -0.30 6.75
N THR A 69 -4.29 0.21 7.97
CA THR A 69 -3.10 0.68 8.72
C THR A 69 -2.37 -0.43 9.48
N GLU A 70 -2.91 -1.65 9.45
CA GLU A 70 -2.31 -2.79 10.13
C GLU A 70 -1.03 -3.23 9.41
N PRO A 71 0.06 -3.47 10.15
CA PRO A 71 1.32 -3.90 9.55
C PRO A 71 1.13 -5.26 8.88
N CYS A 72 1.33 -5.31 7.56
CA CYS A 72 1.31 -6.56 6.80
C CYS A 72 2.71 -7.19 6.74
N ARG A 73 2.74 -8.53 6.65
CA ARG A 73 3.99 -9.28 6.44
C ARG A 73 4.56 -8.98 5.05
N GLY A 74 5.63 -8.19 5.00
CA GLY A 74 6.37 -7.86 3.78
C GLY A 74 7.55 -6.91 4.04
N LEU A 75 8.43 -6.76 3.06
CA LEU A 75 9.58 -5.87 3.14
C LEU A 75 9.11 -4.41 3.32
N LEU A 76 9.59 -3.74 4.37
CA LEU A 76 9.26 -2.33 4.72
C LEU A 76 7.77 -2.01 4.93
N GLY A 77 6.94 -3.01 5.25
CA GLY A 77 5.50 -2.82 5.38
C GLY A 77 4.85 -2.70 4.00
N THR A 78 4.46 -3.83 3.43
CA THR A 78 3.84 -3.88 2.09
C THR A 78 2.35 -3.61 2.14
N ALA A 79 1.86 -2.73 3.02
CA ALA A 79 0.46 -2.29 3.06
C ALA A 79 0.38 -0.78 2.83
N CYS A 80 -0.66 -0.33 2.12
CA CYS A 80 -0.93 1.09 1.92
C CYS A 80 -2.07 1.43 2.86
N GLY A 81 -1.75 2.15 3.92
CA GLY A 81 -2.73 2.72 4.82
C GLY A 81 -3.36 3.96 4.20
N GLU A 82 -4.62 4.21 4.52
CA GLU A 82 -5.30 5.47 4.23
C GLU A 82 -5.64 6.16 5.54
N TRP A 83 -5.41 7.47 5.61
CA TRP A 83 -5.75 8.30 6.76
C TRP A 83 -6.52 9.53 6.30
N VAL A 84 -7.56 9.87 7.05
CA VAL A 84 -8.34 11.09 6.84
C VAL A 84 -8.20 11.96 8.07
N PHE A 85 -7.67 13.16 7.88
CA PHE A 85 -7.48 14.15 8.94
C PHE A 85 -8.40 15.35 8.73
N ARG A 86 -8.86 15.95 9.83
CA ARG A 86 -9.60 17.22 9.85
C ARG A 86 -8.73 18.27 10.52
N LYS A 87 -8.63 19.45 9.91
CA LYS A 87 -7.99 20.60 10.52
C LYS A 87 -8.88 21.15 11.63
N ASN A 88 -8.32 21.36 12.81
CA ASN A 88 -8.99 22.04 13.91
C ASN A 88 -9.15 23.54 13.66
#